data_AF-Q35266-F1
#
_entry.id   AF-Q35266-F1
#
_cell.length_a   1.000
_cell.length_b   1.000
_cell.length_c   1.000
_cell.angle_alpha   90.00
_cell.angle_beta   90.00
_cell.angle_gamma   90.00
#
_symmetry.space_group_name_H-M   'P 1'
#
loop_
_entity.id
_entity.type
_entity.pdbx_description
1 polymer ?
#
loop_
_entity_poly.entity_id
_entity_poly.type
_entity_poly.pdbx_seq_one_letter_code
_entity_poly.pdbx_strand_id
1 'polypeptide(L)'
;LTGALSALLLTSGLVMWFHHNSYPLLILGLLANTLTMFQWWRDVVREGTYQGHHTPIVQKGLRYGMILFIGLEVFFFAGFFWAFYHSSLAPTHDLGGCWPPTGITPLNPLEVPLLNTLVLLALGVSFTWAHHSL
;
A
#
# COMPACT_ATOMS: atom_id res chain seq x y z
N LEU A 1 7.34 -3.70 20.50
CA LEU A 1 6.56 -4.84 21.08
C LEU A 1 5.10 -4.78 20.68
N THR A 2 4.40 -3.66 20.93
CA THR A 2 2.98 -3.47 20.57
C THR A 2 2.68 -3.72 19.09
N GLY A 3 3.54 -3.25 18.18
CA GLY A 3 3.40 -3.49 16.74
C GLY A 3 3.57 -4.96 16.32
N ALA A 4 4.43 -5.72 17.01
CA ALA A 4 4.59 -7.15 16.74
C ALA A 4 3.37 -7.94 17.24
N LEU A 5 2.82 -7.56 18.40
CA LEU A 5 1.59 -8.13 18.93
C LEU A 5 0.38 -7.77 18.06
N SER A 6 0.29 -6.54 17.54
CA SER A 6 -0.80 -6.17 16.62
C SER A 6 -0.73 -6.96 15.32
N ALA A 7 0.47 -7.19 14.77
CA ALA A 7 0.65 -8.05 13.60
C ALA A 7 0.19 -9.50 13.87
N LEU A 8 0.53 -10.07 15.03
CA LEU A 8 0.06 -11.40 15.43
C LEU A 8 -1.47 -11.46 15.56
N LEU A 9 -2.08 -10.44 16.18
CA LEU A 9 -3.54 -10.36 16.33
C LEU A 9 -4.24 -10.20 14.98
N LEU A 10 -3.63 -9.47 14.02
CA LEU A 10 -4.16 -9.34 12.66
C LEU A 10 -4.11 -10.67 11.90
N THR A 11 -2.97 -11.36 11.90
CA THR A 11 -2.81 -12.62 11.16
C THR A 11 -3.69 -13.72 11.75
N SER A 12 -3.67 -13.90 13.07
CA SER A 12 -4.58 -14.84 13.76
C SER A 12 -6.04 -14.42 13.63
N GLY A 13 -6.35 -13.13 13.66
CA GLY A 13 -7.68 -12.58 13.44
C GLY A 13 -8.23 -12.89 12.05
N LEU A 14 -7.41 -12.81 10.99
CA LEU A 14 -7.80 -13.22 9.64
C LEU A 14 -8.09 -14.73 9.55
N VAL A 15 -7.27 -15.57 10.20
CA VAL A 15 -7.53 -17.02 10.27
C VAL A 15 -8.84 -17.31 10.99
N MET A 16 -9.11 -16.65 12.12
CA MET A 16 -10.36 -16.78 12.87
C MET A 16 -11.57 -16.29 12.08
N TRP A 17 -11.41 -15.24 11.27
CA TRP A 17 -12.46 -14.78 10.39
C TRP A 17 -12.78 -15.81 9.30
N PHE A 18 -11.77 -16.29 8.55
CA PHE A 18 -12.00 -17.19 7.42
C PHE A 18 -12.45 -18.59 7.82
N HIS A 19 -11.99 -19.12 8.97
CA HIS A 19 -12.30 -20.49 9.37
C HIS A 19 -13.41 -20.60 10.42
N HIS A 20 -13.59 -19.59 11.27
CA HIS A 20 -14.53 -19.64 12.41
C HIS A 20 -15.58 -18.53 12.37
N ASN A 21 -15.59 -17.70 11.32
CA ASN A 21 -16.50 -16.57 11.14
C ASN A 21 -16.55 -15.61 12.36
N SER A 22 -15.44 -15.50 13.10
CA SER A 22 -15.36 -14.64 14.28
C SER A 22 -14.46 -13.42 14.01
N TYR A 23 -15.04 -12.24 14.18
CA TYR A 23 -14.44 -10.93 13.93
C TYR A 23 -13.71 -10.24 15.11
N PRO A 24 -14.03 -10.51 16.40
CA PRO A 24 -13.51 -9.70 17.51
C PRO A 24 -11.99 -9.58 17.55
N LEU A 25 -11.27 -10.67 17.25
CA LEU A 25 -9.81 -10.70 17.27
C LEU A 25 -9.21 -9.83 16.15
N LEU A 26 -9.80 -9.87 14.95
CA LEU A 26 -9.39 -9.05 13.82
C LEU A 26 -9.60 -7.55 14.11
N ILE A 27 -10.76 -7.19 14.67
CA ILE A 27 -11.08 -5.80 15.04
C ILE A 27 -10.10 -5.29 16.10
N LEU A 28 -9.81 -6.10 17.12
CA LEU A 28 -8.82 -5.76 18.15
C LEU A 28 -7.42 -5.56 17.53
N GLY A 29 -7.01 -6.45 16.62
CA GLY A 29 -5.74 -6.33 15.90
C GLY A 29 -5.64 -5.05 15.08
N LEU A 30 -6.71 -4.69 14.36
CA LEU A 30 -6.78 -3.44 13.57
C LEU A 30 -6.68 -2.21 14.47
N LEU A 31 -7.41 -2.17 15.59
CA LEU A 31 -7.36 -1.06 16.56
C LEU A 31 -5.98 -0.94 17.20
N ALA A 32 -5.38 -2.06 17.63
CA ALA A 32 -4.04 -2.05 18.21
C ALA A 32 -2.98 -1.57 17.21
N ASN A 33 -3.12 -1.95 15.93
CA ASN A 33 -2.21 -1.54 14.86
C ASN A 33 -2.31 -0.03 14.58
N THR A 34 -3.52 0.51 14.43
CA THR A 34 -3.71 1.96 14.18
C THR A 34 -3.22 2.80 15.36
N LEU A 35 -3.50 2.38 16.59
CA LEU A 35 -2.99 3.05 17.78
C LEU A 35 -1.45 3.02 17.85
N THR A 36 -0.83 1.89 17.47
CA THR A 36 0.63 1.79 17.44
C THR A 36 1.23 2.71 16.39
N MET A 37 0.70 2.73 15.16
CA MET A 37 1.19 3.64 14.11
C MET A 37 1.04 5.11 14.50
N PHE A 38 -0.12 5.49 15.07
CA PHE A 38 -0.37 6.86 15.51
C PHE A 38 0.61 7.31 16.60
N GLN A 39 0.79 6.51 17.65
CA GLN A 39 1.70 6.84 18.75
C GLN A 39 3.15 6.87 18.29
N TRP A 40 3.56 5.92 17.45
CA TRP A 40 4.93 5.88 16.94
C TRP A 40 5.22 7.11 16.08
N TRP A 41 4.40 7.42 15.08
CA TRP A 41 4.65 8.60 14.24
C TRP A 41 4.58 9.92 15.02
N ARG A 42 3.70 10.03 16.02
CA ARG A 42 3.69 11.17 16.95
C ARG A 42 5.05 11.34 17.62
N ASP A 43 5.64 10.25 18.11
CA ASP A 43 6.91 10.31 18.83
C ASP A 43 8.08 10.63 17.88
N VAL A 44 8.09 10.11 16.64
CA VAL A 44 9.05 10.52 15.60
C VAL A 44 8.97 12.02 15.28
N VAL A 45 7.76 12.57 15.17
CA VAL A 45 7.57 14.02 14.97
C VAL A 45 8.13 14.82 16.16
N ARG A 46 7.98 14.30 17.39
CA ARG A 46 8.53 14.94 18.59
C ARG A 46 10.05 14.92 18.62
N GLU A 47 10.65 13.77 18.30
CA GLU A 47 12.10 13.60 18.20
C GLU A 47 12.71 14.54 17.15
N GLY A 48 12.05 14.67 16.00
CA GLY A 48 12.51 15.54 14.92
C GLY A 48 12.31 17.03 15.19
N THR A 49 11.09 17.45 15.55
CA THR A 49 10.69 18.87 15.56
C THR A 49 10.96 19.54 16.90
N TYR A 50 10.68 18.86 18.01
CA TYR A 50 10.74 19.46 19.34
C TYR A 50 12.04 19.14 20.11
N GLN A 51 12.68 17.99 19.82
CA GLN A 51 13.92 17.57 20.49
C GLN A 51 15.17 17.75 19.63
N GLY A 52 15.03 17.94 18.31
CA GLY A 52 16.15 18.25 17.42
C GLY A 52 17.07 17.07 17.12
N HIS A 53 16.63 15.82 17.29
CA HIS A 53 17.46 14.63 17.10
C HIS A 53 17.73 14.29 15.62
N HIS A 54 17.01 14.91 14.68
CA HIS A 54 17.16 14.69 13.23
C HIS A 54 18.32 15.49 12.63
N THR A 55 19.55 15.12 13.00
CA THR A 55 20.79 15.67 12.39
C THR A 55 20.85 15.39 10.89
N PRO A 56 21.67 16.10 10.09
CA PRO A 56 21.77 15.88 8.64
C PRO A 56 22.12 14.43 8.26
N ILE A 57 22.92 13.74 9.09
CA ILE A 57 23.26 12.33 8.89
C ILE A 57 22.02 11.44 9.07
N VAL A 58 21.23 11.68 10.12
CA VAL A 58 19.97 10.95 10.39
C VAL A 58 18.97 11.19 9.26
N GLN A 59 18.80 12.44 8.82
CA GLN A 59 17.91 12.77 7.70
C GLN A 59 18.33 12.07 6.40
N LYS A 60 19.64 11.98 6.12
CA LYS A 60 20.14 11.23 4.97
C LYS A 60 19.81 9.74 5.10
N GLY A 61 19.92 9.16 6.30
CA GLY A 61 19.49 7.79 6.59
C GLY A 61 18.00 7.57 6.32
N LEU A 62 17.14 8.47 6.82
CA LEU A 62 15.69 8.41 6.59
C LEU A 62 15.34 8.48 5.09
N ARG A 63 16.04 9.31 4.30
CA ARG A 63 15.86 9.38 2.84
C ARG A 63 16.18 8.05 2.16
N TYR A 64 17.30 7.41 2.50
CA TYR A 64 17.62 6.09 1.96
C TYR A 64 16.61 5.03 2.40
N GLY A 65 16.16 5.08 3.66
CA GLY A 65 15.13 4.18 4.17
C GLY A 65 13.83 4.27 3.35
N MET A 66 13.37 5.50 3.05
CA MET A 66 12.18 5.69 2.24
C MET A 66 12.36 5.23 0.79
N ILE A 67 13.51 5.49 0.16
CA ILE A 67 13.79 5.02 -1.20
C ILE A 67 13.78 3.50 -1.27
N LEU A 68 14.42 2.82 -0.30
CA LEU A 68 14.43 1.36 -0.22
C LEU A 68 13.04 0.79 0.03
N PHE A 69 12.26 1.41 0.91
CA PHE A 69 10.87 1.02 1.18
C PHE A 69 10.00 1.09 -0.09
N ILE A 70 10.03 2.21 -0.82
CA ILE A 70 9.32 2.36 -2.10
C ILE A 70 9.83 1.34 -3.12
N GLY A 71 11.14 1.11 -3.18
CA GLY A 71 11.73 0.10 -4.06
C GLY A 71 11.16 -1.31 -3.80
N LEU A 72 10.99 -1.69 -2.54
CA LEU A 72 10.37 -2.97 -2.16
C LEU A 72 8.88 -3.04 -2.57
N GLU A 73 8.14 -1.93 -2.46
CA GLU A 73 6.75 -1.87 -2.92
C GLU A 73 6.63 -2.03 -4.45
N VAL A 74 7.56 -1.45 -5.22
CA VAL A 74 7.60 -1.65 -6.68
C VAL A 74 7.77 -3.14 -7.03
N PHE A 75 8.63 -3.87 -6.33
CA PHE A 75 8.77 -5.32 -6.53
C PHE A 75 7.53 -6.11 -6.10
N PHE A 76 6.86 -5.70 -5.03
CA PHE A 76 5.58 -6.29 -4.63
C PHE A 76 4.53 -6.14 -5.74
N PHE A 77 4.39 -4.95 -6.35
CA PHE A 77 3.49 -4.74 -7.50
C PHE A 77 3.94 -5.47 -8.76
N ALA A 78 5.25 -5.60 -9.00
CA ALA A 78 5.79 -6.36 -10.12
C ALA A 78 5.32 -7.82 -10.10
N GLY A 79 5.13 -8.42 -8.92
CA GLY A 79 4.54 -9.76 -8.78
C GLY A 79 3.10 -9.85 -9.30
N PHE A 80 2.27 -8.83 -9.06
CA PHE A 80 0.90 -8.80 -9.59
C PHE A 80 0.88 -8.56 -11.11
N PHE A 81 1.74 -7.69 -11.63
CA PHE A 81 1.89 -7.51 -13.08
C PHE A 81 2.36 -8.80 -13.75
N TRP A 82 3.30 -9.51 -13.15
CA TRP A 82 3.74 -10.82 -13.63
C TRP A 82 2.56 -11.80 -13.73
N ALA A 83 1.76 -11.92 -12.67
CA ALA A 83 0.58 -12.78 -12.67
C ALA A 83 -0.42 -12.38 -13.79
N PHE A 84 -0.68 -11.09 -13.96
CA PHE A 84 -1.54 -10.56 -15.02
C PHE A 84 -1.02 -10.90 -16.42
N TYR A 85 0.26 -10.65 -16.71
CA TYR A 85 0.84 -10.93 -18.03
C TYR A 85 0.91 -12.44 -18.30
N HIS A 86 1.23 -13.24 -17.29
CA HIS A 86 1.24 -14.69 -17.43
C HIS A 86 -0.13 -15.23 -17.86
N SER A 87 -1.21 -14.78 -17.21
CA SER A 87 -2.58 -15.22 -17.53
C SER A 87 -3.14 -14.60 -18.83
N SER A 88 -2.78 -13.37 -19.17
CA SER A 88 -3.34 -12.66 -20.34
C SER A 88 -2.64 -12.99 -21.66
N LEU A 89 -1.33 -13.26 -21.64
CA LEU A 89 -0.55 -13.58 -22.84
C LEU A 89 -0.74 -15.04 -23.30
N ALA A 90 -1.05 -15.94 -22.37
CA ALA A 90 -1.31 -17.36 -22.65
C ALA A 90 -2.61 -17.82 -21.96
N PRO A 91 -3.78 -17.35 -22.43
CA PRO A 91 -5.06 -17.71 -21.83
C PRO A 91 -5.33 -19.21 -21.97
N THR A 92 -5.79 -19.84 -20.88
CA THR A 92 -6.13 -21.26 -20.88
C THR A 92 -7.38 -21.53 -21.73
N HIS A 93 -7.53 -22.78 -22.19
CA HIS A 93 -8.71 -23.18 -22.97
C HIS A 93 -10.02 -22.98 -22.20
N ASP A 94 -10.00 -23.10 -20.86
CA ASP A 94 -11.17 -22.88 -20.00
C ASP A 94 -11.68 -21.44 -20.06
N LEU A 95 -10.83 -20.48 -20.46
CA LEU A 95 -11.19 -19.06 -20.64
C LEU A 95 -11.65 -18.71 -22.06
N GLY A 96 -11.73 -19.71 -22.95
CA GLY A 96 -12.04 -19.54 -24.38
C GLY A 96 -10.82 -19.29 -25.27
N GLY A 97 -9.60 -19.39 -24.74
CA GLY A 97 -8.35 -19.21 -25.49
C GLY A 97 -8.11 -17.76 -25.97
N CYS A 98 -8.81 -16.78 -25.41
CA CYS A 98 -8.67 -15.37 -25.72
C CYS A 98 -8.56 -14.51 -24.46
N TRP A 99 -8.06 -13.29 -24.62
CA TRP A 99 -8.08 -12.27 -23.58
C TRP A 99 -8.74 -10.98 -24.12
N PRO A 100 -9.73 -10.39 -23.43
CA PRO A 100 -10.35 -10.84 -22.18
C PRO A 100 -11.07 -12.21 -22.29
N PRO A 101 -11.27 -12.93 -21.18
CA PRO A 101 -12.02 -14.19 -21.17
C PRO A 101 -13.44 -14.02 -21.70
N THR A 102 -13.99 -15.07 -22.31
CA THR A 102 -15.35 -15.06 -22.83
C THR A 102 -16.37 -14.73 -21.74
N GLY A 103 -17.25 -13.76 -21.98
CA GLY A 103 -18.28 -13.31 -21.02
C GLY A 103 -17.87 -12.15 -20.11
N ILE A 104 -16.60 -11.72 -20.17
CA ILE A 104 -16.14 -10.52 -19.46
C ILE A 104 -16.18 -9.30 -20.39
N THR A 105 -16.93 -8.27 -20.00
CA THR A 105 -16.91 -6.95 -20.65
C THR A 105 -15.97 -6.02 -19.88
N PRO A 106 -14.79 -5.67 -20.41
CA PRO A 106 -13.86 -4.77 -19.72
C PRO A 106 -14.46 -3.36 -19.61
N LEU A 107 -14.02 -2.63 -18.58
CA LEU A 107 -14.34 -1.21 -18.44
C LEU A 107 -13.72 -0.42 -19.61
N ASN A 108 -14.45 0.58 -20.11
CA ASN A 108 -13.93 1.47 -21.13
C ASN A 108 -12.77 2.32 -20.54
N PRO A 109 -11.54 2.21 -21.07
CA PRO A 109 -10.40 2.93 -20.53
C PRO A 109 -10.51 4.45 -20.67
N LEU A 110 -11.34 4.95 -21.60
CA LEU A 110 -11.49 6.38 -21.89
C LEU A 110 -12.53 7.10 -21.01
N GLU A 111 -13.24 6.37 -20.15
CA GLU A 111 -14.25 6.95 -19.25
C GLU A 111 -13.64 7.24 -17.87
N VAL A 112 -14.19 6.63 -16.82
CA VAL A 112 -13.75 6.81 -15.43
C VAL A 112 -12.27 6.47 -15.22
N PRO A 113 -11.70 5.41 -15.82
CA PRO A 113 -10.27 5.13 -15.68
C PRO A 113 -9.37 6.28 -16.16
N LEU A 114 -9.69 6.89 -17.31
CA LEU A 114 -8.96 8.05 -17.81
C LEU A 114 -9.06 9.24 -16.85
N LEU A 115 -10.26 9.53 -16.34
CA LEU A 115 -10.44 10.58 -15.34
C LEU A 115 -9.55 10.37 -14.11
N ASN A 116 -9.47 9.13 -13.59
CA ASN A 116 -8.62 8.81 -12.46
C ASN A 116 -7.12 9.05 -12.77
N THR A 117 -6.66 8.74 -13.99
CA THR A 117 -5.28 9.04 -14.39
C THR A 117 -5.01 10.55 -14.43
N LEU A 118 -5.94 11.34 -14.96
CA LEU A 118 -5.83 12.80 -15.00
C LEU A 118 -5.82 13.40 -13.60
N VAL A 119 -6.66 12.90 -12.68
CA VAL A 119 -6.65 13.33 -11.27
C VAL A 119 -5.30 13.05 -10.62
N LEU A 120 -4.74 11.86 -10.80
CA LEU A 120 -3.42 11.51 -10.24
C LEU A 120 -2.30 12.40 -10.81
N LEU A 121 -2.32 12.68 -12.11
CA LEU A 121 -1.35 13.58 -12.75
C LEU A 121 -1.48 15.01 -12.23
N ALA A 122 -2.70 15.53 -12.11
CA ALA A 122 -2.97 16.86 -11.57
C ALA A 122 -2.53 16.98 -10.11
N LEU A 123 -2.74 15.94 -9.29
CA LEU A 123 -2.22 15.87 -7.92
C LEU A 123 -0.69 15.92 -7.90
N GLY A 124 0.00 15.23 -8.82
CA GLY A 124 1.46 15.29 -8.95
C GLY A 124 1.99 16.70 -9.21
N VAL A 125 1.35 17.45 -10.11
CA VAL A 125 1.68 18.87 -10.36
C VAL A 125 1.43 19.72 -9.10
N SER A 126 0.29 19.51 -8.44
CA SER A 126 -0.11 20.29 -7.26
C SER A 126 0.84 20.07 -6.08
N PHE A 127 1.31 18.84 -5.85
CA PHE A 127 2.32 18.53 -4.84
C PHE A 127 3.69 19.13 -5.17
N THR A 128 4.09 19.11 -6.44
CA THR A 128 5.35 19.73 -6.87
C THR A 128 5.31 21.24 -6.63
N TRP A 129 4.18 21.88 -6.92
CA TRP A 129 3.96 23.29 -6.62
C TRP A 129 4.00 23.57 -5.11
N ALA A 130 3.30 22.76 -4.30
CA ALA A 130 3.33 22.89 -2.84
C ALA A 130 4.76 22.76 -2.28
N HIS A 131 5.55 21.80 -2.78
CA HIS A 131 6.95 21.63 -2.38
C HIS A 131 7.81 22.84 -2.72
N HIS A 132 7.60 23.47 -3.88
CA HIS A 132 8.32 24.72 -4.23
C HIS A 132 7.88 25.95 -3.43
N SER A 133 6.70 25.90 -2.80
CA SER A 133 6.17 27.00 -1.98
C SER A 133 6.58 26.95 -0.50
N LEU A 134 7.08 25.81 -0.03
CA LEU A 134 7.62 25.58 1.33
C LEU A 134 9.08 26.03 1.42
#